data_AF-A0A813LDE4-F1
#
_entry.id   AF-A0A813LDE4-F1
#
_cell.length_a   1.000
_cell.length_b   1.000
_cell.length_c   1.000
_cell.angle_alpha   90.00
_cell.angle_beta   90.00
_cell.angle_gamma   90.00
#
_symmetry.space_group_name_H-M   'P 1'
#
loop_
_entity.id
_entity.type
_entity.pdbx_description
1 polymer ?
#
loop_
_entity_poly.entity_id
_entity_poly.type
_entity_poly.pdbx_seq_one_letter_code
_entity_poly.pdbx_strand_id
1 'polypeptide(L)'
;MQPSFMRAMELSEGVLLILDPEATPFQRIWCCLEEGIVSLAQRGALANQPAASDCPGRATLQSLAARDGQEGRRSALQLDIATVDGDGTAQLMTQRLTKQEKKMEEIREQDSYEPSGWEAKSEREKCFPLELVSKGLKVKITDAKASQASDKTQILNALAGRPLNELDAQPNCHHPKFHQVDATLRGIFAVAAWRAALERGLDISEGSKLPLEVALREDVSRQELEFNLQGVAMQHHLSALCKAVEPLENLTRWHLDLSNCQLTSIAELGRSLEAHTNLQQLTVNLSGCEGLTSIAELGRSLEARTRLQQLTVNLFGCIGLTSISELMRSLEALTNLHQLTLNLAYCNCLTGAQLGGAHKPAAADSDIVQLQRPDQHCRAGPQLGGAHKPAAADSEFVRLHWPDQHCRIGVQLGGADKPPTADSGLGRLRRPD
;
A
#
# COMPACT_ATOMS: atom_id res chain seq x y z
N MET A 1 30.47 -15.61 12.59
CA MET A 1 30.65 -15.54 11.13
C MET A 1 29.28 -15.68 10.49
N GLN A 2 28.79 -14.62 9.84
CA GLN A 2 27.53 -14.64 9.11
C GLN A 2 27.75 -15.33 7.76
N PRO A 3 26.85 -16.22 7.29
CA PRO A 3 26.97 -16.82 5.96
C PRO A 3 27.01 -15.72 4.89
N SER A 4 27.86 -15.89 3.87
CA SER A 4 28.00 -14.93 2.76
C SER A 4 26.65 -14.59 2.09
N PHE A 5 25.77 -15.59 1.96
CA PHE A 5 24.41 -15.43 1.47
C PHE A 5 23.59 -14.42 2.29
N MET A 6 23.63 -14.54 3.62
CA MET A 6 22.89 -13.65 4.50
C MET A 6 23.40 -12.22 4.41
N ARG A 7 24.71 -12.06 4.27
CA ARG A 7 25.32 -10.74 4.03
C ARG A 7 24.94 -10.18 2.65
N ALA A 8 24.77 -11.02 1.63
CA ALA A 8 24.27 -10.58 0.33
C ALA A 8 22.81 -10.11 0.43
N MET A 9 21.95 -10.83 1.15
CA MET A 9 20.57 -10.38 1.42
C MET A 9 20.50 -9.09 2.25
N GLU A 10 21.47 -8.82 3.13
CA GLU A 10 21.67 -7.49 3.76
C GLU A 10 22.15 -6.42 2.77
N LEU A 11 22.98 -6.85 1.83
CA LEU A 11 23.52 -6.07 0.72
C LEU A 11 22.43 -5.48 -0.19
N SER A 12 21.47 -6.33 -0.50
CA SER A 12 20.53 -6.13 -1.61
C SER A 12 19.49 -5.04 -1.33
N GLU A 13 19.08 -4.36 -2.40
CA GLU A 13 17.92 -3.44 -2.42
C GLU A 13 16.60 -4.20 -2.69
N GLY A 14 16.69 -5.37 -3.32
CA GLY A 14 15.56 -6.24 -3.63
C GLY A 14 16.01 -7.55 -4.26
N VAL A 15 15.04 -8.39 -4.63
CA VAL A 15 15.21 -9.67 -5.31
C VAL A 15 14.43 -9.63 -6.63
N LEU A 16 15.11 -10.04 -7.71
CA LEU A 16 14.48 -10.30 -9.00
C LEU A 16 14.34 -11.81 -9.18
N LEU A 17 13.10 -12.28 -9.15
CA LEU A 17 12.76 -13.68 -9.41
C LEU A 17 12.61 -13.88 -10.92
N ILE A 18 13.49 -14.68 -11.53
CA ILE A 18 13.43 -15.00 -12.96
C ILE A 18 12.82 -16.39 -13.14
N LEU A 19 11.62 -16.44 -13.72
CA LEU A 19 10.89 -17.66 -13.98
C LEU A 19 11.21 -18.20 -15.37
N ASP A 20 11.41 -19.51 -15.45
CA ASP A 20 11.34 -20.26 -16.70
C ASP A 20 9.89 -20.70 -16.98
N PRO A 21 9.58 -21.29 -18.14
CA PRO A 21 8.22 -21.76 -18.45
C PRO A 21 7.66 -22.77 -17.44
N GLU A 22 8.53 -23.47 -16.70
CA GLU A 22 8.14 -24.41 -15.66
C GLU A 22 8.01 -23.82 -14.27
N ALA A 23 8.31 -22.53 -14.13
CA ALA A 23 8.48 -21.84 -12.86
C ALA A 23 9.35 -22.65 -11.88
N THR A 24 10.46 -23.22 -12.37
CA THR A 24 11.41 -24.03 -11.60
C THR A 24 11.86 -23.37 -10.29
N PRO A 25 12.05 -22.04 -10.18
CA PRO A 25 12.38 -21.39 -8.90
C PRO A 25 11.41 -21.73 -7.76
N PHE A 26 10.11 -21.89 -8.03
CA PHE A 26 9.11 -22.29 -7.02
C PHE A 26 9.31 -23.70 -6.47
N GLN A 27 10.14 -24.51 -7.13
CA GLN A 27 10.50 -25.85 -6.70
C GLN A 27 11.86 -25.88 -5.99
N ARG A 28 12.55 -24.75 -5.84
CA ARG A 28 13.89 -24.67 -5.25
C ARG A 28 13.83 -24.02 -3.87
N ILE A 29 14.28 -24.74 -2.85
CA ILE A 29 14.17 -24.29 -1.46
C ILE A 29 14.97 -23.01 -1.20
N TRP A 30 16.10 -22.84 -1.90
CA TRP A 30 16.90 -21.62 -1.82
C TRP A 30 16.15 -20.40 -2.35
N CYS A 31 15.44 -20.52 -3.48
CA CYS A 31 14.61 -19.45 -4.02
C CYS A 31 13.43 -19.15 -3.08
N CYS A 32 12.76 -20.17 -2.56
CA CYS A 32 11.70 -20.01 -1.56
C CYS A 32 12.21 -19.30 -0.29
N LEU A 33 13.45 -19.58 0.14
CA LEU A 33 14.09 -18.91 1.27
C LEU A 33 14.36 -17.44 0.95
N GLU A 34 14.90 -17.13 -0.23
CA GLU A 34 15.15 -15.75 -0.67
C GLU A 34 13.87 -14.92 -0.70
N GLU A 35 12.83 -15.43 -1.35
CA GLU A 35 11.51 -14.80 -1.42
C GLU A 35 10.88 -14.66 -0.01
N GLY A 36 11.03 -15.69 0.83
CA GLY A 36 10.56 -15.69 2.21
C GLY A 36 11.27 -14.65 3.09
N ILE A 37 12.59 -14.49 2.93
CA ILE A 37 13.37 -13.46 3.62
C ILE A 37 12.90 -12.07 3.20
N VAL A 38 12.77 -11.82 1.89
CA VAL A 38 12.28 -10.53 1.37
C VAL A 38 10.91 -10.22 1.96
N SER A 39 9.99 -11.18 1.93
CA SER A 39 8.64 -10.97 2.43
C SER A 39 8.57 -10.71 3.93
N LEU A 40 9.32 -11.48 4.73
CA LEU A 40 9.35 -11.29 6.18
C LEU A 40 10.04 -9.98 6.57
N ALA A 41 11.08 -9.58 5.84
CA ALA A 41 11.79 -8.31 6.00
C ALA A 41 10.88 -7.12 5.64
N GLN A 42 10.15 -7.19 4.53
CA GLN A 42 9.17 -6.16 4.12
C GLN A 42 8.14 -5.84 5.19
N ARG A 43 7.80 -6.82 6.03
CA ARG A 43 6.67 -6.74 6.96
C ARG A 43 7.08 -6.39 8.38
N GLY A 44 8.34 -6.09 8.67
CA GLY A 44 8.80 -5.84 10.04
C GLY A 44 8.53 -6.98 11.05
N ALA A 45 8.05 -8.15 10.58
CA ALA A 45 7.53 -9.24 11.41
C ALA A 45 8.64 -9.99 12.17
N LEU A 46 9.89 -9.73 11.81
CA LEU A 46 11.07 -10.26 12.47
C LEU A 46 11.68 -9.26 13.49
N ALA A 47 11.17 -8.02 13.58
CA ALA A 47 11.59 -7.02 14.55
C ALA A 47 10.87 -7.13 15.91
N ASN A 48 9.70 -7.81 15.96
CA ASN A 48 8.80 -7.81 17.13
C ASN A 48 8.80 -9.09 17.99
N GLN A 49 9.81 -9.96 17.87
CA GLN A 49 9.99 -11.08 18.81
C GLN A 49 11.07 -10.74 19.84
N PRO A 50 10.86 -11.00 21.15
CA PRO A 50 11.89 -10.79 22.16
C PRO A 50 13.12 -11.60 21.78
N ALA A 51 14.28 -10.94 21.74
CA ALA A 51 15.56 -11.58 21.46
C ALA A 51 15.73 -12.78 22.40
N ALA A 52 15.68 -13.99 21.83
CA ALA A 52 16.10 -15.17 22.56
C ALA A 52 17.59 -15.00 22.85
N SER A 53 17.90 -14.74 24.14
CA SER A 53 19.22 -14.68 24.78
C SER A 53 20.43 -14.65 23.84
N ASP A 54 21.02 -13.46 23.72
CA ASP A 54 22.15 -13.10 22.89
C ASP A 54 23.38 -14.04 23.02
N CYS A 55 23.79 -14.61 21.89
CA CYS A 55 25.21 -14.90 21.64
C CYS A 55 25.81 -13.70 20.90
N PRO A 56 26.81 -12.98 21.46
CA PRO A 56 27.40 -11.82 20.77
C PRO A 56 28.14 -12.26 19.50
N GLY A 57 27.74 -11.74 18.33
CA GLY A 57 28.53 -11.83 17.09
C GLY A 57 27.97 -12.72 15.97
N ARG A 58 26.68 -13.07 15.98
CA ARG A 58 26.08 -13.85 14.89
C ARG A 58 24.74 -13.31 14.41
N ALA A 59 24.66 -13.00 13.11
CA ALA A 59 23.40 -12.61 12.51
C ALA A 59 22.50 -13.84 12.32
N THR A 60 21.31 -13.83 12.92
CA THR A 60 20.21 -14.77 12.71
C THR A 60 19.26 -14.24 11.65
N LEU A 61 18.36 -15.07 11.09
CA LEU A 61 17.24 -14.59 10.25
C LEU A 61 16.45 -13.47 10.95
N GLN A 62 16.34 -13.54 12.28
CA GLN A 62 15.75 -12.49 13.11
C GLN A 62 16.62 -11.21 13.16
N SER A 63 17.93 -11.30 13.39
CA SER A 63 18.76 -10.07 13.45
C SER A 63 18.90 -9.36 12.11
N LEU A 64 18.74 -10.08 11.00
CA LEU A 64 18.74 -9.52 9.64
C LEU A 64 17.56 -8.60 9.41
N ALA A 65 16.41 -8.97 9.94
CA ALA A 65 15.16 -8.28 9.72
C ALA A 65 14.72 -7.43 10.92
N ALA A 66 15.34 -7.58 12.09
CA ALA A 66 15.24 -6.61 13.20
C ALA A 66 16.06 -5.33 12.94
N ARG A 67 16.99 -5.35 11.98
CA ARG A 67 17.76 -4.16 11.52
C ARG A 67 17.09 -3.43 10.36
N ASP A 68 16.06 -4.01 9.76
CA ASP A 68 15.16 -3.28 8.85
C ASP A 68 14.27 -2.36 9.68
N GLY A 69 14.70 -1.10 9.82
CA GLY A 69 14.04 -0.05 10.59
C GLY A 69 14.93 0.68 11.59
N GLN A 70 16.09 0.10 11.96
CA GLN A 70 17.08 0.75 12.83
C GLN A 70 18.43 0.79 12.11
N GLU A 71 18.85 2.01 11.76
CA GLU A 71 20.10 2.37 11.07
C GLU A 71 20.18 2.04 9.56
N GLY A 72 19.66 2.96 8.75
CA GLY A 72 20.24 3.26 7.43
C GLY A 72 19.69 2.51 6.20
N ARG A 73 18.88 1.46 6.34
CA ARG A 73 18.11 0.92 5.21
C ARG A 73 16.88 1.78 4.94
N ARG A 74 16.86 2.45 3.79
CA ARG A 74 15.82 3.41 3.39
C ARG A 74 14.54 2.75 2.82
N SER A 75 14.49 1.44 2.66
CA SER A 75 13.28 0.73 2.21
C SER A 75 13.36 -0.76 2.51
N ALA A 76 12.20 -1.36 2.77
CA ALA A 76 11.99 -2.80 2.70
C ALA A 76 12.53 -3.41 1.38
N LEU A 77 13.17 -4.58 1.45
CA LEU A 77 13.61 -5.36 0.27
C LEU A 77 12.43 -5.54 -0.70
N GLN A 78 12.57 -5.30 -2.00
CA GLN A 78 11.48 -5.48 -2.99
C GLN A 78 11.52 -6.87 -3.65
N LEU A 79 10.37 -7.40 -4.11
CA LEU A 79 10.33 -8.60 -4.95
C LEU A 79 9.70 -8.28 -6.30
N ASP A 80 10.47 -8.41 -7.37
CA ASP A 80 10.00 -8.30 -8.75
C ASP A 80 10.11 -9.66 -9.45
N ILE A 81 9.25 -9.90 -10.45
CA ILE A 81 9.16 -11.18 -11.16
C ILE A 81 9.35 -10.95 -12.65
N ALA A 82 10.35 -11.59 -13.24
CA ALA A 82 10.61 -11.57 -14.67
C ALA A 82 10.43 -12.95 -15.28
N THR A 83 10.06 -12.99 -16.55
CA THR A 83 9.98 -14.21 -17.35
C THR A 83 10.15 -13.86 -18.82
N VAL A 84 10.20 -14.87 -19.67
CA VAL A 84 10.03 -14.75 -21.11
C VAL A 84 8.71 -15.40 -21.49
N ASP A 85 7.92 -14.76 -22.34
CA ASP A 85 6.67 -15.34 -22.86
C ASP A 85 6.92 -16.33 -24.01
N GLY A 86 5.84 -16.88 -24.56
CA GLY A 86 5.91 -17.86 -25.65
C GLY A 86 6.55 -17.33 -26.94
N ASP A 87 6.58 -16.01 -27.12
CA ASP A 87 7.16 -15.36 -28.30
C ASP A 87 8.62 -14.94 -28.09
N GLY A 88 9.19 -15.22 -26.91
CA GLY A 88 10.55 -14.81 -26.58
C GLY A 88 10.65 -13.38 -26.03
N THR A 89 9.53 -12.72 -25.74
CA THR A 89 9.52 -11.35 -25.21
C THR A 89 9.68 -11.37 -23.70
N ALA A 90 10.57 -10.51 -23.19
CA ALA A 90 10.76 -10.35 -21.76
C ALA A 90 9.52 -9.69 -21.14
N GLN A 91 8.96 -10.34 -20.12
CA GLN A 91 7.84 -9.85 -19.32
C GLN A 91 8.32 -9.57 -17.91
N LEU A 92 7.85 -8.47 -17.32
CA LEU A 92 8.26 -8.03 -15.98
C LEU A 92 7.03 -7.57 -15.20
N MET A 93 6.82 -8.17 -14.03
CA MET A 93 5.85 -7.77 -13.03
C MET A 93 6.59 -7.23 -11.82
N THR A 94 6.33 -5.97 -11.46
CA THR A 94 7.01 -5.31 -10.33
C THR A 94 6.09 -5.16 -9.14
N GLN A 95 6.63 -5.11 -7.91
CA GLN A 95 5.81 -4.79 -6.75
C GLN A 95 5.45 -3.30 -6.69
N ARG A 96 6.34 -2.43 -7.19
CA ARG A 96 6.19 -0.97 -7.19
C ARG A 96 6.30 -0.38 -8.59
N LEU A 97 6.01 0.91 -8.70
CA LEU A 97 6.28 1.70 -9.90
C LEU A 97 7.79 1.76 -10.19
N THR A 98 8.15 1.71 -11.47
CA THR A 98 9.48 2.08 -11.94
C THR A 98 9.75 3.56 -11.67
N LYS A 99 11.01 4.00 -11.78
CA LYS A 99 11.36 5.42 -11.61
C LYS A 99 10.61 6.33 -12.60
N GLN A 100 10.39 5.85 -13.82
CA GLN A 100 9.65 6.59 -14.84
C GLN A 100 8.17 6.68 -14.49
N GLU A 101 7.54 5.54 -14.16
CA GLU A 101 6.13 5.50 -13.74
C GLU A 101 5.90 6.34 -12.47
N LYS A 102 6.83 6.32 -11.52
CA LYS A 102 6.76 7.18 -10.33
C LYS A 102 6.83 8.66 -10.69
N LYS A 103 7.72 9.05 -11.61
CA LYS A 103 7.78 10.43 -12.11
C LYS A 103 6.48 10.85 -12.80
N MET A 104 5.80 9.92 -13.47
CA MET A 104 4.48 10.19 -14.06
C MET A 104 3.46 10.50 -12.97
N GLU A 105 3.44 9.75 -11.85
CA GLU A 105 2.58 10.07 -10.72
C GLU A 105 2.94 11.41 -10.06
N GLU A 106 4.23 11.73 -9.90
CA GLU A 106 4.69 13.03 -9.37
C GLU A 106 4.25 14.21 -10.27
N ILE A 107 4.21 14.02 -11.59
CA ILE A 107 3.69 15.02 -12.55
C ILE A 107 2.16 15.07 -12.47
N ARG A 108 1.50 13.92 -12.38
CA ARG A 108 0.04 13.79 -12.32
C ARG A 108 -0.55 14.39 -11.05
N GLU A 109 0.20 14.41 -9.95
CA GLU A 109 -0.14 15.16 -8.74
C GLU A 109 -0.27 16.67 -8.99
N GLN A 110 0.43 17.21 -9.99
CA GLN A 110 0.38 18.63 -10.39
C GLN A 110 -0.66 18.86 -11.51
N ASP A 111 -0.83 17.90 -12.41
CA ASP A 111 -1.81 17.94 -13.50
C ASP A 111 -2.51 16.58 -13.66
N SER A 112 -3.77 16.51 -13.24
CA SER A 112 -4.57 15.27 -13.29
C SER A 112 -4.84 14.75 -14.71
N TYR A 113 -4.61 15.55 -15.76
CA TYR A 113 -4.75 15.13 -17.16
C TYR A 113 -3.54 14.34 -17.67
N GLU A 114 -2.42 14.37 -16.95
CA GLU A 114 -1.22 13.64 -17.35
C GLU A 114 -1.39 12.12 -17.17
N PRO A 115 -0.74 11.30 -18.02
CA PRO A 115 -0.89 9.85 -17.98
C PRO A 115 -0.48 9.26 -16.62
N SER A 116 -1.22 8.26 -16.16
CA SER A 116 -0.91 7.60 -14.88
C SER A 116 0.27 6.65 -15.04
N GLY A 117 1.20 6.71 -14.09
CA GLY A 117 2.25 5.71 -13.92
C GLY A 117 1.70 4.34 -13.54
N TRP A 118 0.61 4.28 -12.77
CA TRP A 118 -0.10 3.02 -12.50
C TRP A 118 -0.77 2.43 -13.74
N GLU A 119 -1.36 3.26 -14.59
CA GLU A 119 -1.88 2.81 -15.89
C GLU A 119 -0.76 2.33 -16.80
N ALA A 120 0.35 3.06 -16.88
CA ALA A 120 1.54 2.64 -17.63
C ALA A 120 2.12 1.31 -17.11
N LYS A 121 2.17 1.11 -15.80
CA LYS A 121 2.53 -0.16 -15.16
C LYS A 121 1.56 -1.27 -15.57
N SER A 122 0.25 -1.00 -15.55
CA SER A 122 -0.76 -1.99 -15.95
C SER A 122 -0.57 -2.44 -17.39
N GLU A 123 -0.40 -1.48 -18.32
CA GLU A 123 -0.17 -1.80 -19.73
C GLU A 123 1.14 -2.56 -19.94
N ARG A 124 2.21 -2.23 -19.21
CA ARG A 124 3.47 -2.98 -19.22
C ARG A 124 3.29 -4.43 -18.74
N GLU A 125 2.45 -4.65 -17.75
CA GLU A 125 2.26 -5.96 -17.10
C GLU A 125 1.11 -6.77 -17.71
N LYS A 126 0.39 -6.18 -18.66
CA LYS A 126 -0.79 -6.76 -19.32
C LYS A 126 -0.52 -8.07 -20.05
N CYS A 127 0.69 -8.29 -20.53
CA CYS A 127 1.09 -9.51 -21.22
C CYS A 127 1.79 -10.53 -20.32
N PHE A 128 1.93 -10.24 -19.01
CA PHE A 128 2.58 -11.19 -18.10
C PHE A 128 1.80 -12.52 -18.04
N PRO A 129 2.48 -13.69 -18.17
CA PRO A 129 1.84 -15.00 -18.19
C PRO A 129 1.34 -15.42 -16.80
N LEU A 130 0.05 -15.22 -16.53
CA LEU A 130 -0.56 -15.49 -15.22
C LEU A 130 -0.63 -16.99 -14.88
N GLU A 131 -0.44 -17.88 -15.86
CA GLU A 131 -0.25 -19.31 -15.58
C GLU A 131 1.01 -19.59 -14.74
N LEU A 132 2.06 -18.76 -14.85
CA LEU A 132 3.24 -18.87 -13.99
C LEU A 132 2.91 -18.45 -12.56
N VAL A 133 2.11 -17.39 -12.39
CA VAL A 133 1.60 -16.98 -11.07
C VAL A 133 0.80 -18.12 -10.45
N SER A 134 -0.05 -18.81 -11.20
CA SER A 134 -0.79 -19.99 -10.72
C SER A 134 0.11 -21.10 -10.17
N LYS A 135 1.33 -21.27 -10.71
CA LYS A 135 2.34 -22.19 -10.14
C LYS A 135 2.86 -21.66 -8.80
N GLY A 136 3.10 -20.36 -8.67
CA GLY A 136 3.50 -19.69 -7.43
C GLY A 136 2.45 -19.80 -6.31
N LEU A 137 1.16 -19.72 -6.65
CA LEU A 137 0.06 -19.91 -5.71
C LEU A 137 -0.01 -21.33 -5.10
N LYS A 138 0.75 -22.29 -5.65
CA LYS A 138 0.83 -23.68 -5.19
C LYS A 138 2.11 -23.99 -4.44
N VAL A 139 2.98 -23.00 -4.22
CA VAL A 139 4.26 -23.18 -3.50
C VAL A 139 4.02 -23.81 -2.13
N LYS A 140 4.83 -24.84 -1.86
CA LYS A 140 4.99 -25.48 -0.56
C LYS A 140 6.47 -25.67 -0.30
N ILE A 141 7.03 -24.94 0.65
CA ILE A 141 8.47 -24.99 0.91
C ILE A 141 8.94 -26.38 1.34
N THR A 142 8.07 -27.19 1.95
CA THR A 142 8.37 -28.57 2.32
C THR A 142 8.56 -29.48 1.11
N ASP A 143 7.97 -29.14 -0.03
CA ASP A 143 8.03 -29.92 -1.28
C ASP A 143 9.21 -29.48 -2.16
N ALA A 144 9.76 -28.30 -1.88
CA ALA A 144 10.91 -27.76 -2.59
C ALA A 144 12.17 -28.63 -2.45
N LYS A 145 13.06 -28.51 -3.44
CA LYS A 145 14.26 -29.31 -3.61
C LYS A 145 15.51 -28.44 -3.47
N ALA A 146 16.60 -29.08 -3.07
CA ALA A 146 17.94 -28.50 -3.09
C ALA A 146 18.86 -29.41 -3.90
N SER A 147 19.87 -28.83 -4.55
CA SER A 147 20.92 -29.60 -5.22
C SER A 147 21.69 -30.46 -4.22
N GLN A 148 21.92 -29.93 -3.02
CA GLN A 148 22.45 -30.66 -1.88
C GLN A 148 21.32 -30.97 -0.90
N ALA A 149 21.02 -32.24 -0.67
CA ALA A 149 19.89 -32.64 0.18
C ALA A 149 20.00 -32.12 1.63
N SER A 150 21.23 -31.92 2.13
CA SER A 150 21.51 -31.32 3.44
C SER A 150 20.98 -29.89 3.54
N ASP A 151 21.04 -29.10 2.46
CA ASP A 151 20.61 -27.70 2.48
C ASP A 151 19.12 -27.59 2.77
N LYS A 152 18.29 -28.45 2.17
CA LYS A 152 16.84 -28.47 2.44
C LYS A 152 16.58 -28.64 3.93
N THR A 153 17.26 -29.59 4.55
CA THR A 153 17.13 -29.88 5.98
C THR A 153 17.55 -28.68 6.83
N GLN A 154 18.73 -28.13 6.55
CA GLN A 154 19.26 -26.98 7.28
C GLN A 154 18.40 -25.73 7.12
N ILE A 155 17.88 -25.46 5.92
CA ILE A 155 17.02 -24.30 5.64
C ILE A 155 15.68 -24.45 6.36
N LEU A 156 15.02 -25.60 6.27
CA LEU A 156 13.75 -25.83 6.97
C LEU A 156 13.93 -25.68 8.49
N ASN A 157 15.00 -26.23 9.05
CA ASN A 157 15.29 -26.06 10.47
C ASN A 157 15.64 -24.62 10.85
N ALA A 158 16.37 -23.89 9.98
CA ALA A 158 16.66 -22.48 10.18
C ALA A 158 15.39 -21.62 10.15
N LEU A 159 14.48 -21.89 9.20
CA LEU A 159 13.17 -21.24 9.14
C LEU A 159 12.34 -21.53 10.40
N ALA A 160 12.38 -22.78 10.89
CA ALA A 160 11.74 -23.16 12.15
C ALA A 160 12.41 -22.57 13.41
N GLY A 161 13.50 -21.80 13.26
CA GLY A 161 14.19 -21.15 14.38
C GLY A 161 15.02 -22.12 15.24
N ARG A 162 15.43 -23.26 14.69
CA ARG A 162 16.29 -24.22 15.43
C ARG A 162 17.71 -23.65 15.64
N PRO A 163 18.37 -24.01 16.75
CA PRO A 163 19.75 -23.60 16.99
C PRO A 163 20.70 -24.28 15.99
N LEU A 164 21.88 -23.67 15.78
CA LEU A 164 22.80 -24.08 14.72
C LEU A 164 23.23 -25.55 14.82
N ASN A 165 23.47 -26.05 16.03
CA ASN A 165 23.87 -27.42 16.31
C ASN A 165 22.76 -28.45 16.02
N GLU A 166 21.54 -28.00 15.70
CA GLU A 166 20.39 -28.84 15.39
C GLU A 166 19.89 -28.68 13.95
N LEU A 167 20.61 -27.95 13.08
CA LEU A 167 20.17 -27.72 11.70
C LEU A 167 20.19 -28.97 10.84
N ASP A 168 21.03 -29.95 11.16
CA ASP A 168 21.10 -31.23 10.45
C ASP A 168 20.06 -32.25 10.95
N ALA A 169 19.30 -31.93 12.00
CA ALA A 169 18.27 -32.81 12.53
C ALA A 169 17.09 -32.96 11.55
N GLN A 170 16.30 -34.02 11.69
CA GLN A 170 15.12 -34.21 10.85
C GLN A 170 14.14 -33.02 11.03
N PRO A 171 13.75 -32.32 9.94
CA PRO A 171 12.82 -31.20 10.04
C PRO A 171 11.44 -31.66 10.50
N ASN A 172 10.82 -30.88 11.39
CA ASN A 172 9.41 -31.08 11.71
C ASN A 172 8.56 -30.53 10.56
N CYS A 173 8.13 -31.40 9.64
CA CYS A 173 7.33 -31.01 8.46
C CYS A 173 5.98 -30.36 8.79
N HIS A 174 5.49 -30.48 10.02
CA HIS A 174 4.25 -29.84 10.49
C HIS A 174 4.50 -28.53 11.26
N HIS A 175 5.72 -27.98 11.20
CA HIS A 175 6.03 -26.74 11.90
C HIS A 175 5.18 -25.58 11.36
N PRO A 176 4.46 -24.82 12.20
CA PRO A 176 3.53 -23.78 11.76
C PRO A 176 4.20 -22.66 10.95
N LYS A 177 5.51 -22.44 11.15
CA LYS A 177 6.28 -21.47 10.36
C LYS A 177 6.32 -21.81 8.87
N PHE A 178 6.27 -23.10 8.49
CA PHE A 178 6.30 -23.48 7.08
C PHE A 178 5.01 -23.07 6.39
N HIS A 179 3.88 -23.32 7.03
CA HIS A 179 2.59 -22.81 6.57
C HIS A 179 2.58 -21.27 6.49
N GLN A 180 3.15 -20.59 7.48
CA GLN A 180 3.27 -19.12 7.44
C GLN A 180 4.06 -18.64 6.21
N VAL A 181 5.22 -19.25 5.92
CA VAL A 181 6.05 -18.90 4.76
C VAL A 181 5.30 -19.20 3.45
N ASP A 182 4.67 -20.37 3.33
CA ASP A 182 3.87 -20.74 2.17
C ASP A 182 2.77 -19.70 1.90
N ALA A 183 1.94 -19.41 2.91
CA ALA A 183 0.86 -18.42 2.80
C ALA A 183 1.39 -17.02 2.44
N THR A 184 2.53 -16.65 3.02
CA THR A 184 3.21 -15.38 2.76
C THR A 184 3.65 -15.26 1.30
N LEU A 185 4.27 -16.29 0.74
CA LEU A 185 4.71 -16.32 -0.66
C LEU A 185 3.51 -16.28 -1.61
N ARG A 186 2.50 -17.13 -1.37
CA ARG A 186 1.26 -17.16 -2.16
C ARG A 186 0.55 -15.80 -2.12
N GLY A 187 0.49 -15.15 -0.96
CA GLY A 187 -0.09 -13.82 -0.79
C GLY A 187 0.64 -12.73 -1.58
N ILE A 188 1.97 -12.82 -1.76
CA ILE A 188 2.69 -11.88 -2.63
C ILE A 188 2.27 -12.05 -4.09
N PHE A 189 2.27 -13.29 -4.59
CA PHE A 189 1.82 -13.57 -5.95
C PHE A 189 0.35 -13.20 -6.16
N ALA A 190 -0.48 -13.38 -5.13
CA ALA A 190 -1.88 -12.99 -5.14
C ALA A 190 -2.07 -11.48 -5.35
N VAL A 191 -1.36 -10.66 -4.58
CA VAL A 191 -1.41 -9.19 -4.71
C VAL A 191 -0.87 -8.74 -6.06
N ALA A 192 0.27 -9.29 -6.51
CA ALA A 192 0.91 -8.90 -7.76
C ALA A 192 0.04 -9.19 -9.00
N ALA A 193 -0.70 -10.31 -8.98
CA ALA A 193 -1.54 -10.71 -10.11
C ALA A 193 -2.98 -10.15 -10.07
N TRP A 194 -3.41 -9.58 -8.94
CA TRP A 194 -4.82 -9.21 -8.72
C TRP A 194 -5.38 -8.29 -9.79
N ARG A 195 -4.71 -7.16 -10.03
CA ARG A 195 -5.14 -6.18 -11.03
C ARG A 195 -5.24 -6.79 -12.42
N ALA A 196 -4.17 -7.43 -12.88
CA ALA A 196 -4.10 -8.06 -14.19
C ALA A 196 -5.16 -9.15 -14.37
N ALA A 197 -5.50 -9.90 -13.32
CA ALA A 197 -6.56 -10.90 -13.36
C ALA A 197 -7.94 -10.27 -13.56
N LEU A 198 -8.24 -9.20 -12.82
CA LEU A 198 -9.51 -8.48 -12.95
C LEU A 198 -9.68 -7.82 -14.32
N GLU A 199 -8.64 -7.15 -14.83
CA GLU A 199 -8.68 -6.50 -16.15
C GLU A 199 -8.88 -7.51 -17.30
N ARG A 200 -8.42 -8.76 -17.11
CA ARG A 200 -8.62 -9.85 -18.07
C ARG A 200 -9.92 -10.64 -17.83
N GLY A 201 -10.72 -10.26 -16.84
CA GLY A 201 -11.97 -10.95 -16.49
C GLY A 201 -11.77 -12.39 -16.01
N LEU A 202 -10.62 -12.70 -15.40
CA LEU A 202 -10.31 -14.02 -14.88
C LEU A 202 -11.03 -14.28 -13.56
N ASP A 203 -11.45 -15.52 -13.36
CA ASP A 203 -12.02 -15.98 -12.10
C ASP A 203 -10.93 -16.10 -11.04
N ILE A 204 -11.02 -15.30 -9.97
CA ILE A 204 -10.06 -15.25 -8.86
C ILE A 204 -10.52 -16.00 -7.61
N SER A 205 -11.69 -16.66 -7.69
CA SER A 205 -12.35 -17.30 -6.56
C SER A 205 -11.72 -18.63 -6.15
N GLU A 206 -12.17 -19.17 -5.02
CA GLU A 206 -11.74 -20.46 -4.52
C GLU A 206 -12.09 -21.60 -5.50
N GLY A 207 -11.09 -22.46 -5.78
CA GLY A 207 -11.23 -23.56 -6.74
C GLY A 207 -11.02 -23.18 -8.20
N SER A 208 -10.81 -21.89 -8.51
CA SER A 208 -10.45 -21.45 -9.86
C SER A 208 -9.00 -21.84 -10.22
N LYS A 209 -8.60 -21.59 -11.48
CA LYS A 209 -7.20 -21.78 -11.92
C LYS A 209 -6.24 -20.74 -11.31
N LEU A 210 -6.77 -19.63 -10.80
CA LEU A 210 -6.02 -18.51 -10.28
C LEU A 210 -6.66 -18.02 -8.96
N PRO A 211 -6.63 -18.82 -7.87
CA PRO A 211 -7.39 -18.55 -6.65
C PRO A 211 -6.73 -17.45 -5.78
N LEU A 212 -6.70 -16.21 -6.27
CA LEU A 212 -6.04 -15.08 -5.61
C LEU A 212 -6.72 -14.72 -4.28
N GLU A 213 -8.04 -14.85 -4.19
CA GLU A 213 -8.79 -14.57 -2.96
C GLU A 213 -8.28 -15.43 -1.80
N VAL A 214 -8.16 -16.74 -2.01
CA VAL A 214 -7.72 -17.69 -1.00
C VAL A 214 -6.26 -17.44 -0.61
N ALA A 215 -5.40 -17.25 -1.61
CA ALA A 215 -3.97 -17.04 -1.39
C ALA A 215 -3.69 -15.77 -0.58
N LEU A 216 -4.42 -14.68 -0.82
CA LEU A 216 -4.31 -13.48 0.02
C LEU A 216 -4.91 -13.71 1.42
N ARG A 217 -6.07 -14.36 1.50
CA ARG A 217 -6.79 -14.63 2.75
C ARG A 217 -5.98 -15.47 3.75
N GLU A 218 -5.20 -16.44 3.24
CA GLU A 218 -4.33 -17.28 4.07
C GLU A 218 -3.11 -16.52 4.62
N ASP A 219 -2.76 -15.37 4.05
CA ASP A 219 -1.60 -14.56 4.42
C ASP A 219 -1.85 -13.70 5.67
N VAL A 220 -2.38 -14.32 6.72
CA VAL A 220 -2.82 -13.66 7.98
C VAL A 220 -1.70 -12.93 8.73
N SER A 221 -0.43 -13.17 8.38
CA SER A 221 0.72 -12.48 8.98
C SER A 221 1.07 -11.15 8.31
N ARG A 222 0.33 -10.76 7.28
CA ARG A 222 0.52 -9.51 6.56
C ARG A 222 0.27 -8.30 7.46
N GLN A 223 1.21 -7.34 7.42
CA GLN A 223 1.10 -6.05 8.11
C GLN A 223 0.83 -4.89 7.16
N GLU A 224 1.27 -5.01 5.91
CA GLU A 224 1.08 -3.98 4.90
C GLU A 224 0.36 -4.55 3.68
N LEU A 225 -0.66 -3.83 3.21
CA LEU A 225 -1.39 -4.14 1.99
C LEU A 225 -1.51 -2.88 1.14
N GLU A 226 -1.10 -2.99 -0.12
CA GLU A 226 -1.23 -1.95 -1.11
C GLU A 226 -1.95 -2.55 -2.32
N PHE A 227 -3.09 -1.96 -2.67
CA PHE A 227 -3.83 -2.27 -3.88
C PHE A 227 -4.05 -1.00 -4.67
N ASN A 228 -3.44 -0.91 -5.85
CA ASN A 228 -3.85 0.05 -6.85
C ASN A 228 -4.76 -0.64 -7.87
N LEU A 229 -6.05 -0.33 -7.80
CA LEU A 229 -7.08 -0.85 -8.69
C LEU A 229 -7.75 0.30 -9.45
N GLN A 230 -7.06 1.43 -9.60
CA GLN A 230 -7.57 2.60 -10.33
C GLN A 230 -8.09 2.20 -11.71
N GLY A 231 -9.32 2.63 -12.02
CA GLY A 231 -9.98 2.39 -13.31
C GLY A 231 -10.47 0.96 -13.53
N VAL A 232 -10.24 0.03 -12.59
CA VAL A 232 -10.72 -1.34 -12.71
C VAL A 232 -12.23 -1.37 -12.40
N ALA A 233 -12.99 -2.15 -13.17
CA ALA A 233 -14.43 -2.32 -12.95
C ALA A 233 -14.72 -3.13 -11.67
N MET A 234 -14.66 -2.48 -10.51
CA MET A 234 -14.68 -3.15 -9.19
C MET A 234 -16.07 -3.46 -8.64
N GLN A 235 -17.15 -2.99 -9.26
CA GLN A 235 -18.52 -3.12 -8.75
C GLN A 235 -18.92 -4.59 -8.45
N HIS A 236 -18.39 -5.55 -9.21
CA HIS A 236 -18.64 -6.99 -9.00
C HIS A 236 -17.54 -7.71 -8.21
N HIS A 237 -16.39 -7.07 -7.98
CA HIS A 237 -15.20 -7.67 -7.36
C HIS A 237 -14.88 -7.10 -5.98
N LEU A 238 -15.55 -6.03 -5.53
CA LEU A 238 -15.33 -5.47 -4.20
C LEU A 238 -15.59 -6.49 -3.09
N SER A 239 -16.63 -7.32 -3.25
CA SER A 239 -16.95 -8.38 -2.27
C SER A 239 -15.83 -9.42 -2.14
N ALA A 240 -15.20 -9.80 -3.26
CA ALA A 240 -14.07 -10.72 -3.30
C ALA A 240 -12.86 -10.12 -2.58
N LEU A 241 -12.55 -8.85 -2.85
CA LEU A 241 -11.49 -8.12 -2.14
C LEU A 241 -11.77 -8.08 -0.63
N CYS A 242 -12.99 -7.70 -0.22
CA CYS A 242 -13.37 -7.61 1.19
C CYS A 242 -13.22 -8.95 1.91
N LYS A 243 -13.68 -10.07 1.30
CA LYS A 243 -13.52 -11.42 1.86
C LYS A 243 -12.07 -11.86 1.96
N ALA A 244 -11.22 -11.44 1.02
CA ALA A 244 -9.81 -11.78 1.03
C ALA A 244 -9.03 -11.04 2.13
N VAL A 245 -9.42 -9.79 2.43
CA VAL A 245 -8.73 -8.96 3.43
C VAL A 245 -9.28 -9.09 4.85
N GLU A 246 -10.52 -9.55 5.02
CA GLU A 246 -11.19 -9.67 6.33
C GLU A 246 -10.35 -10.43 7.37
N PRO A 247 -9.69 -11.57 7.06
CA PRO A 247 -8.88 -12.29 8.06
C PRO A 247 -7.50 -11.69 8.36
N LEU A 248 -7.12 -10.58 7.70
CA LEU A 248 -5.80 -9.97 7.82
C LEU A 248 -5.69 -9.05 9.05
N GLU A 249 -6.01 -9.56 10.24
CA GLU A 249 -6.11 -8.78 11.49
C GLU A 249 -4.80 -8.05 11.87
N ASN A 250 -3.65 -8.50 11.36
CA ASN A 250 -2.34 -7.93 11.63
C ASN A 250 -2.00 -6.69 10.78
N LEU A 251 -2.90 -6.25 9.89
CA LEU A 251 -2.67 -5.05 9.07
C LEU A 251 -2.47 -3.80 9.93
N THR A 252 -1.34 -3.13 9.72
CA THR A 252 -0.95 -1.85 10.31
C THR A 252 -0.98 -0.73 9.26
N ARG A 253 -0.72 -1.04 7.98
CA ARG A 253 -0.82 -0.11 6.86
C ARG A 253 -1.69 -0.70 5.76
N TRP A 254 -2.70 0.05 5.34
CA TRP A 254 -3.49 -0.30 4.17
C TRP A 254 -3.63 0.90 3.23
N HIS A 255 -3.13 0.74 2.02
CA HIS A 255 -3.33 1.66 0.90
C HIS A 255 -4.24 0.99 -0.14
N LEU A 256 -5.36 1.63 -0.45
CA LEU A 256 -6.34 1.14 -1.41
C LEU A 256 -6.73 2.28 -2.35
N ASP A 257 -6.31 2.16 -3.60
CA ASP A 257 -6.74 3.05 -4.68
C ASP A 257 -7.84 2.37 -5.50
N LEU A 258 -9.05 2.91 -5.37
CA LEU A 258 -10.25 2.55 -6.11
C LEU A 258 -10.76 3.75 -6.92
N SER A 259 -9.88 4.70 -7.27
CA SER A 259 -10.25 5.85 -8.07
C SER A 259 -10.78 5.41 -9.45
N ASN A 260 -11.78 6.13 -9.96
CA ASN A 260 -12.41 5.89 -11.25
C ASN A 260 -12.96 4.46 -11.44
N CYS A 261 -13.29 3.75 -10.35
CA CYS A 261 -13.79 2.36 -10.40
C CYS A 261 -15.31 2.23 -10.60
N GLN A 262 -16.01 3.35 -10.87
CA GLN A 262 -17.47 3.41 -11.05
C GLN A 262 -18.28 2.83 -9.86
N LEU A 263 -17.72 2.90 -8.65
CA LEU A 263 -18.36 2.37 -7.44
C LEU A 263 -19.60 3.19 -7.08
N THR A 264 -20.68 2.48 -6.77
CA THR A 264 -21.94 3.09 -6.26
C THR A 264 -22.05 3.03 -4.73
N SER A 265 -21.32 2.09 -4.10
CA SER A 265 -21.31 1.87 -2.67
C SER A 265 -19.98 1.26 -2.23
N ILE A 266 -19.52 1.66 -1.04
CA ILE A 266 -18.35 1.08 -0.35
C ILE A 266 -18.74 0.40 0.98
N ALA A 267 -20.02 0.07 1.16
CA ALA A 267 -20.52 -0.46 2.43
C ALA A 267 -19.81 -1.75 2.87
N GLU A 268 -19.49 -2.63 1.92
CA GLU A 268 -18.73 -3.87 2.19
C GLU A 268 -17.30 -3.58 2.62
N LEU A 269 -16.64 -2.62 1.97
CA LEU A 269 -15.30 -2.18 2.37
C LEU A 269 -15.31 -1.62 3.79
N GLY A 270 -16.30 -0.78 4.12
CA GLY A 270 -16.51 -0.25 5.45
C GLY A 270 -16.62 -1.36 6.51
N ARG A 271 -17.47 -2.38 6.27
CA ARG A 271 -17.58 -3.55 7.17
C ARG A 271 -16.29 -4.36 7.27
N SER A 272 -15.56 -4.55 6.16
CA SER A 272 -14.31 -5.31 6.17
C SER A 272 -13.25 -4.68 7.07
N LEU A 273 -13.24 -3.34 7.16
CA LEU A 273 -12.34 -2.57 8.03
C LEU A 273 -12.59 -2.81 9.52
N GLU A 274 -13.69 -3.49 9.89
CA GLU A 274 -13.97 -3.82 11.28
C GLU A 274 -12.99 -4.81 11.90
N ALA A 275 -12.44 -5.71 11.08
CA ALA A 275 -11.45 -6.69 11.50
C ALA A 275 -10.07 -6.08 11.77
N HIS A 276 -9.73 -4.94 11.14
CA HIS A 276 -8.38 -4.37 11.15
C HIS A 276 -8.13 -3.44 12.35
N THR A 277 -8.24 -3.96 13.56
CA THR A 277 -8.08 -3.17 14.80
C THR A 277 -6.65 -2.67 15.05
N ASN A 278 -5.66 -3.25 14.37
CA ASN A 278 -4.25 -2.88 14.47
C ASN A 278 -3.84 -1.75 13.52
N LEU A 279 -4.74 -1.25 12.69
CA LEU A 279 -4.42 -0.29 11.64
C LEU A 279 -3.89 1.03 12.21
N GLN A 280 -2.73 1.45 11.72
CA GLN A 280 -2.04 2.70 12.07
C GLN A 280 -2.08 3.71 10.91
N GLN A 281 -2.09 3.22 9.67
CA GLN A 281 -2.12 4.05 8.47
C GLN A 281 -3.17 3.52 7.50
N LEU A 282 -4.14 4.36 7.16
CA LEU A 282 -5.16 4.08 6.15
C LEU A 282 -5.10 5.12 5.04
N THR A 283 -4.96 4.68 3.81
CA THR A 283 -5.18 5.50 2.62
C THR A 283 -6.26 4.85 1.77
N VAL A 284 -7.35 5.57 1.55
CA VAL A 284 -8.44 5.16 0.66
C VAL A 284 -8.64 6.25 -0.39
N ASN A 285 -8.38 5.92 -1.64
CA ASN A 285 -8.66 6.79 -2.78
C ASN A 285 -9.90 6.30 -3.52
N LEU A 286 -10.94 7.13 -3.53
CA LEU A 286 -12.22 6.87 -4.19
C LEU A 286 -12.53 7.96 -5.23
N SER A 287 -11.54 8.79 -5.60
CA SER A 287 -11.75 9.91 -6.50
C SER A 287 -12.36 9.49 -7.83
N GLY A 288 -13.28 10.28 -8.38
CA GLY A 288 -13.96 9.99 -9.64
C GLY A 288 -14.96 8.82 -9.58
N CYS A 289 -15.29 8.31 -8.38
CA CYS A 289 -16.43 7.41 -8.21
C CYS A 289 -17.74 8.22 -8.22
N GLU A 290 -18.16 8.71 -9.38
CA GLU A 290 -19.29 9.64 -9.55
C GLU A 290 -20.61 9.09 -8.99
N GLY A 291 -20.81 7.77 -9.08
CA GLY A 291 -22.00 7.08 -8.56
C GLY A 291 -22.00 6.84 -7.04
N LEU A 292 -20.91 7.16 -6.34
CA LEU A 292 -20.79 6.91 -4.90
C LEU A 292 -21.62 7.93 -4.12
N THR A 293 -22.69 7.47 -3.48
CA THR A 293 -23.64 8.37 -2.79
C THR A 293 -23.38 8.53 -1.29
N SER A 294 -22.67 7.59 -0.68
CA SER A 294 -22.41 7.56 0.76
C SER A 294 -21.10 6.85 1.11
N ILE A 295 -20.42 7.38 2.13
CA ILE A 295 -19.26 6.76 2.79
C ILE A 295 -19.54 6.41 4.26
N ALA A 296 -20.81 6.33 4.65
CA ALA A 296 -21.20 6.22 6.06
C ALA A 296 -20.58 5.02 6.78
N GLU A 297 -20.49 3.86 6.11
CA GLU A 297 -19.87 2.67 6.70
C GLU A 297 -18.36 2.81 6.90
N LEU A 298 -17.68 3.56 6.03
CA LEU A 298 -16.27 3.89 6.26
C LEU A 298 -16.14 4.76 7.52
N GLY A 299 -17.03 5.74 7.70
CA GLY A 299 -17.07 6.55 8.92
C GLY A 299 -17.26 5.69 10.17
N ARG A 300 -18.34 4.88 10.21
CA ARG A 300 -18.65 3.99 11.33
C ARG A 300 -17.51 3.01 11.65
N SER A 301 -16.90 2.42 10.63
CA SER A 301 -15.84 1.44 10.85
C SER A 301 -14.56 2.07 11.39
N LEU A 302 -14.35 3.38 11.26
CA LEU A 302 -13.19 4.06 11.84
C LEU A 302 -13.37 4.41 13.32
N GLU A 303 -14.60 4.46 13.84
CA GLU A 303 -14.90 4.95 15.20
C GLU A 303 -14.12 4.20 16.30
N ALA A 304 -13.91 2.89 16.14
CA ALA A 304 -13.19 2.07 17.11
C ALA A 304 -11.66 1.97 16.85
N ARG A 305 -11.12 2.65 15.82
CA ARG A 305 -9.74 2.43 15.33
C ARG A 305 -8.79 3.40 16.01
N THR A 306 -8.73 3.29 17.33
CA THR A 306 -7.96 4.18 18.20
C THR A 306 -6.45 4.14 17.93
N ARG A 307 -5.93 3.12 17.26
CA ARG A 307 -4.51 3.03 16.87
C ARG A 307 -4.16 3.81 15.59
N LEU A 308 -5.15 4.32 14.87
CA LEU A 308 -4.95 5.02 13.61
C LEU A 308 -4.19 6.34 13.86
N GLN A 309 -3.03 6.47 13.22
CA GLN A 309 -2.13 7.61 13.32
C GLN A 309 -2.20 8.50 12.09
N GLN A 310 -2.40 7.88 10.91
CA GLN A 310 -2.50 8.58 9.63
C GLN A 310 -3.73 8.10 8.88
N LEU A 311 -4.54 9.05 8.42
CA LEU A 311 -5.71 8.79 7.60
C LEU A 311 -5.67 9.68 6.36
N THR A 312 -5.72 9.08 5.19
CA THR A 312 -5.90 9.78 3.91
C THR A 312 -7.16 9.25 3.25
N VAL A 313 -8.11 10.14 2.97
CA VAL A 313 -9.34 9.82 2.25
C VAL A 313 -9.48 10.80 1.11
N ASN A 314 -9.39 10.31 -0.13
CA ASN A 314 -9.59 11.13 -1.32
C ASN A 314 -10.94 10.81 -1.95
N LEU A 315 -11.83 11.82 -1.98
CA LEU A 315 -13.17 11.75 -2.52
C LEU A 315 -13.36 12.76 -3.66
N PHE A 316 -12.28 13.30 -4.21
CA PHE A 316 -12.30 14.25 -5.33
C PHE A 316 -13.27 13.80 -6.43
N GLY A 317 -14.15 14.68 -6.89
CA GLY A 317 -15.06 14.38 -8.00
C GLY A 317 -16.12 13.30 -7.71
N CYS A 318 -16.35 12.92 -6.45
CA CYS A 318 -17.50 12.07 -6.09
C CYS A 318 -18.79 12.89 -6.11
N ILE A 319 -19.25 13.26 -7.32
CA ILE A 319 -20.37 14.21 -7.50
C ILE A 319 -21.68 13.74 -6.86
N GLY A 320 -21.91 12.43 -6.76
CA GLY A 320 -23.10 11.85 -6.13
C GLY A 320 -23.07 11.82 -4.61
N LEU A 321 -21.94 12.14 -3.97
CA LEU A 321 -21.76 12.03 -2.53
C LEU A 321 -22.62 13.07 -1.80
N THR A 322 -23.52 12.58 -0.95
CA THR A 322 -24.53 13.43 -0.28
C THR A 322 -24.23 13.73 1.18
N SER A 323 -23.31 12.98 1.80
CA SER A 323 -22.94 13.15 3.20
C SER A 323 -21.58 12.57 3.55
N ILE A 324 -20.89 13.26 4.46
CA ILE A 324 -19.68 12.80 5.15
C ILE A 324 -19.84 12.77 6.68
N SER A 325 -21.06 12.95 7.20
CA SER A 325 -21.28 13.22 8.63
C SER A 325 -20.80 12.09 9.54
N GLU A 326 -20.95 10.82 9.14
CA GLU A 326 -20.43 9.69 9.90
C GLU A 326 -18.90 9.63 9.93
N LEU A 327 -18.24 10.06 8.86
CA LEU A 327 -16.78 10.19 8.85
C LEU A 327 -16.36 11.29 9.82
N MET A 328 -16.99 12.46 9.76
CA MET A 328 -16.68 13.58 10.65
C MET A 328 -16.90 13.22 12.13
N ARG A 329 -17.98 12.50 12.43
CA ARG A 329 -18.28 12.00 13.78
C ARG A 329 -17.22 11.02 14.27
N SER A 330 -16.77 10.08 13.43
CA SER A 330 -15.78 9.09 13.84
C SER A 330 -14.38 9.66 14.01
N LEU A 331 -14.04 10.73 13.29
CA LEU A 331 -12.78 11.45 13.50
C LEU A 331 -12.62 11.92 14.95
N GLU A 332 -13.69 12.31 15.65
CA GLU A 332 -13.63 12.72 17.07
C GLU A 332 -13.13 11.60 18.00
N ALA A 333 -13.35 10.33 17.63
CA ALA A 333 -12.92 9.17 18.41
C ALA A 333 -11.45 8.77 18.16
N LEU A 334 -10.80 9.29 17.11
CA LEU A 334 -9.45 8.89 16.70
C LEU A 334 -8.34 9.60 17.50
N THR A 335 -8.27 9.31 18.79
CA THR A 335 -7.35 9.97 19.76
C THR A 335 -5.87 9.97 19.35
N ASN A 336 -5.40 8.95 18.64
CA ASN A 336 -4.01 8.86 18.17
C ASN A 336 -3.78 9.40 16.74
N LEU A 337 -4.75 10.04 16.10
CA LEU A 337 -4.60 10.55 14.73
C LEU A 337 -3.76 11.82 14.70
N HIS A 338 -2.55 11.77 14.15
CA HIS A 338 -1.64 12.92 14.05
C HIS A 338 -1.60 13.52 12.64
N GLN A 339 -2.03 12.77 11.62
CA GLN A 339 -2.10 13.21 10.24
C GLN A 339 -3.44 12.84 9.61
N LEU A 340 -4.16 13.85 9.10
CA LEU A 340 -5.38 13.67 8.32
C LEU A 340 -5.24 14.40 6.99
N THR A 341 -5.50 13.69 5.89
CA THR A 341 -5.68 14.28 4.56
C THR A 341 -7.06 13.91 4.06
N LEU A 342 -7.90 14.90 3.79
CA LEU A 342 -9.24 14.73 3.26
C LEU A 342 -9.43 15.64 2.04
N ASN A 343 -9.69 15.04 0.88
CA ASN A 343 -9.97 15.78 -0.36
C ASN A 343 -11.44 15.61 -0.74
N LEU A 344 -12.18 16.72 -0.76
CA LEU A 344 -13.62 16.78 -1.08
C LEU A 344 -13.91 17.65 -2.30
N ALA A 345 -12.87 18.10 -3.02
CA ALA A 345 -13.06 18.99 -4.16
C ALA A 345 -13.99 18.34 -5.21
N TYR A 346 -14.83 19.17 -5.83
CA TYR A 346 -15.85 18.75 -6.81
C TYR A 346 -16.88 17.72 -6.29
N CYS A 347 -17.10 17.60 -4.98
CA CYS A 347 -18.23 16.86 -4.40
C CYS A 347 -19.51 17.73 -4.36
N ASN A 348 -20.11 17.97 -5.53
CA ASN A 348 -21.15 18.99 -5.71
C ASN A 348 -22.46 18.75 -4.94
N CYS A 349 -22.74 17.51 -4.53
CA CYS A 349 -23.94 17.15 -3.76
C CYS A 349 -23.76 17.27 -2.24
N LEU A 350 -22.57 17.57 -1.73
CA LEU A 350 -22.37 17.86 -0.31
C LEU A 350 -23.01 19.20 0.05
N THR A 351 -23.82 19.19 1.10
CA THR A 351 -24.48 20.42 1.58
C THR A 351 -23.64 21.07 2.68
N GLY A 352 -23.53 22.42 2.66
CA GLY A 352 -22.66 23.18 3.59
C GLY A 352 -22.95 22.97 5.09
N ALA A 353 -24.15 22.48 5.44
CA ALA A 353 -24.51 22.12 6.82
C ALA A 353 -23.66 20.95 7.37
N GLN A 354 -23.12 20.09 6.49
CA GLN A 354 -22.31 18.94 6.86
C GLN A 354 -20.81 19.26 7.03
N LEU A 355 -20.39 20.47 6.62
CA LEU A 355 -19.01 20.96 6.70
C LEU A 355 -18.78 21.90 7.91
N GLY A 356 -19.74 22.03 8.82
CA GLY A 356 -19.57 22.82 10.04
C GLY A 356 -19.67 24.34 9.86
N GLY A 357 -20.58 24.83 9.00
CA GLY A 357 -20.90 26.25 8.90
C GLY A 357 -19.99 27.07 7.99
N ALA A 358 -19.27 26.44 7.07
CA ALA A 358 -18.62 27.14 5.96
C ALA A 358 -19.70 27.72 5.02
N HIS A 359 -19.71 29.04 4.86
CA HIS A 359 -20.48 29.67 3.81
C HIS A 359 -19.96 29.13 2.47
N LYS A 360 -20.88 28.79 1.55
CA LYS A 360 -20.53 28.32 0.21
C LYS A 360 -19.78 29.45 -0.52
N PRO A 361 -18.46 29.35 -0.82
CA PRO A 361 -17.85 30.26 -1.77
C PRO A 361 -18.31 29.84 -3.17
N ALA A 362 -18.48 30.81 -4.06
CA ALA A 362 -18.63 30.52 -5.47
C ALA A 362 -17.36 29.82 -5.96
N ALA A 363 -17.49 28.57 -6.44
CA ALA A 363 -16.48 27.81 -7.19
C ALA A 363 -15.02 28.04 -6.72
N ALA A 364 -14.64 27.45 -5.58
CA ALA A 364 -13.24 27.30 -5.22
C ALA A 364 -12.75 25.92 -5.70
N ASP A 365 -11.72 25.90 -6.54
CA ASP A 365 -11.15 24.71 -7.19
C ASP A 365 -10.32 23.80 -6.24
N SER A 366 -10.28 24.04 -4.93
CA SER A 366 -9.38 23.29 -4.02
C SER A 366 -9.85 23.15 -2.57
N ASP A 367 -10.88 22.32 -2.32
CA ASP A 367 -11.24 21.89 -0.96
C ASP A 367 -10.36 20.70 -0.51
N ILE A 368 -9.07 20.98 -0.25
CA ILE A 368 -8.14 20.04 0.38
C ILE A 368 -7.99 20.42 1.86
N VAL A 369 -8.40 19.51 2.75
CA VAL A 369 -8.20 19.64 4.20
C VAL A 369 -6.99 18.79 4.60
N GLN A 370 -5.92 19.43 5.06
CA GLN A 370 -4.76 18.76 5.63
C GLN A 370 -4.59 19.16 7.10
N LEU A 371 -4.62 18.19 8.01
CA LEU A 371 -4.38 18.42 9.44
C LEU A 371 -3.11 17.69 9.86
N GLN A 372 -2.19 18.42 10.46
CA GLN A 372 -1.04 17.88 11.18
C GLN A 372 -1.07 18.37 12.63
N ARG A 373 -0.89 17.46 13.59
CA ARG A 373 -0.67 17.84 14.99
C ARG A 373 0.76 18.38 15.14
N PRO A 374 0.99 19.55 15.78
CA PRO A 374 2.34 20.03 16.02
C PRO A 374 3.09 19.10 16.99
N ASP A 375 4.27 18.62 16.58
CA ASP A 375 5.15 17.83 17.44
C ASP A 375 5.55 18.63 18.70
N GLN A 376 5.46 17.99 19.87
CA GLN A 376 5.75 18.57 21.18
C GLN A 376 7.25 18.85 21.42
N HIS A 377 8.08 19.22 20.44
CA HIS A 377 9.49 19.56 20.69
C HIS A 377 10.03 20.64 19.74
N CYS A 378 9.52 21.87 19.86
CA CYS A 378 10.24 23.06 19.40
C CYS A 378 10.38 24.06 20.56
N ARG A 379 11.52 24.00 21.26
CA ARG A 379 11.95 25.06 22.19
C ARG A 379 12.15 26.35 21.40
N ALA A 380 11.36 27.38 21.68
CA ALA A 380 11.56 28.72 21.15
C ALA A 380 12.88 29.32 21.71
N GLY A 381 13.82 29.63 20.83
CA GLY A 381 14.92 30.57 21.07
C GLY A 381 14.52 32.00 20.67
N PRO A 382 15.18 33.05 21.19
CA PRO A 382 14.61 34.39 21.25
C PRO A 382 14.62 35.12 19.90
N GLN A 383 13.54 35.88 19.70
CA GLN A 383 13.26 36.75 18.56
C GLN A 383 14.26 37.91 18.46
N LEU A 384 14.70 38.21 17.23
CA LEU A 384 15.17 39.55 16.85
C LEU A 384 14.59 39.95 15.49
N GLY A 385 13.65 40.90 15.55
CA GLY A 385 13.51 42.08 14.68
C GLY A 385 13.40 41.93 13.16
N GLY A 386 12.26 42.33 12.60
CA GLY A 386 12.15 42.72 11.19
C GLY A 386 10.72 42.74 10.68
N ALA A 387 10.07 43.90 10.77
CA ALA A 387 8.69 44.11 10.32
C ALA A 387 8.56 44.02 8.79
N HIS A 388 7.68 43.13 8.32
CA HIS A 388 6.83 43.36 7.16
C HIS A 388 5.51 42.64 7.40
N LYS A 389 4.41 43.40 7.40
CA LYS A 389 3.05 42.91 7.60
C LYS A 389 2.42 42.73 6.22
N PRO A 390 2.15 41.52 5.71
CA PRO A 390 1.25 41.37 4.58
C PRO A 390 -0.20 41.34 5.09
N ALA A 391 -1.09 41.90 4.27
CA ALA A 391 -2.52 41.96 4.52
C ALA A 391 -3.12 40.55 4.71
N ALA A 392 -4.05 40.44 5.64
CA ALA A 392 -4.80 39.22 5.92
C ALA A 392 -5.62 38.83 4.68
N ALA A 393 -5.31 37.67 4.10
CA ALA A 393 -6.25 36.96 3.25
C ALA A 393 -7.15 36.13 4.17
N ASP A 394 -8.44 36.44 4.17
CA ASP A 394 -9.46 35.68 4.88
C ASP A 394 -9.47 34.24 4.36
N SER A 395 -8.98 33.33 5.19
CA SER A 395 -9.06 31.89 4.99
C SER A 395 -10.30 31.40 5.75
N GLU A 396 -11.23 30.76 5.06
CA GLU A 396 -12.38 30.11 5.72
C GLU A 396 -11.90 28.79 6.36
N PHE A 397 -12.11 28.66 7.67
CA PHE A 397 -11.68 27.50 8.45
C PHE A 397 -12.88 26.63 8.83
N VAL A 398 -12.88 25.34 8.47
CA VAL A 398 -13.68 24.35 9.19
C VAL A 398 -13.04 24.18 10.57
N ARG A 399 -13.79 24.35 11.67
CA ARG A 399 -13.29 24.12 13.04
C ARG A 399 -13.77 22.77 13.57
N LEU A 400 -12.87 21.79 13.62
CA LEU A 400 -13.02 20.59 14.44
C LEU A 400 -12.46 20.90 15.84
N HIS A 401 -13.29 20.78 16.87
CA HIS A 401 -12.87 20.92 18.25
C HIS A 401 -12.33 19.58 18.76
N TRP A 402 -11.01 19.48 18.95
CA TRP A 402 -10.42 18.36 19.67
C TRP A 402 -10.41 18.67 21.18
N PRO A 403 -10.82 17.76 22.09
CA PRO A 403 -10.95 18.07 23.51
C PRO A 403 -9.64 18.45 24.21
N ASP A 404 -8.48 18.08 23.66
CA ASP A 404 -7.18 18.38 24.23
C ASP A 404 -6.21 18.94 23.19
N GLN A 405 -5.83 20.20 23.41
CA GLN A 405 -4.83 21.02 22.71
C GLN A 405 -5.28 21.71 21.40
N HIS A 406 -4.88 22.98 21.30
CA HIS A 406 -5.14 23.90 20.18
C HIS A 406 -4.52 23.40 18.87
N CYS A 407 -5.16 22.44 18.20
CA CYS A 407 -4.84 22.06 16.84
C CYS A 407 -5.38 23.14 15.89
N ARG A 408 -4.49 23.80 15.14
CA ARG A 408 -4.89 24.73 14.08
C ARG A 408 -5.15 23.94 12.81
N ILE A 409 -6.33 24.14 12.24
CA ILE A 409 -6.72 23.55 10.96
C ILE A 409 -6.09 24.41 9.86
N GLY A 410 -5.13 23.84 9.14
CA GLY A 410 -4.58 24.46 7.94
C GLY A 410 -5.34 23.92 6.73
N VAL A 411 -6.26 24.71 6.18
CA VAL A 411 -6.72 24.43 4.81
C VAL A 411 -5.62 24.92 3.87
N GLN A 412 -4.90 24.01 3.23
CA GLN A 412 -3.93 24.39 2.22
C GLN A 412 -4.69 24.51 0.89
N LEU A 413 -5.21 25.70 0.61
CA LEU A 413 -5.74 26.06 -0.69
C LEU A 413 -4.55 26.08 -1.67
N GLY A 414 -4.50 25.11 -2.58
CA GLY A 414 -3.53 25.12 -3.67
C GLY A 414 -3.76 26.37 -4.52
N GLY A 415 -2.79 27.28 -4.55
CA GLY A 415 -2.83 28.46 -5.39
C GLY A 415 -2.58 28.07 -6.85
N ALA A 416 -3.58 28.23 -7.70
CA ALA A 416 -3.37 28.28 -9.14
C ALA A 416 -2.80 29.66 -9.49
N ASP A 417 -1.58 29.72 -10.01
CA ASP A 417 -1.15 30.87 -10.79
C ASP A 417 -2.12 31.01 -11.97
N LYS A 418 -2.74 32.20 -12.10
CA LYS A 418 -3.66 32.52 -13.19
C LYS A 418 -3.03 32.15 -14.55
N PRO A 419 -3.77 31.52 -15.47
CA PRO A 419 -3.33 31.51 -16.86
C PRO A 419 -3.38 32.95 -17.39
N PRO A 420 -2.31 33.50 -18.00
CA PRO A 420 -2.43 34.75 -18.69
C PRO A 420 -3.33 34.56 -19.92
N THR A 421 -4.37 35.37 -19.93
CA THR A 421 -5.38 35.55 -20.98
C THR A 421 -4.78 35.68 -22.37
N ALA A 422 -5.42 35.05 -23.35
CA ALA A 422 -5.21 35.32 -24.76
C ALA A 422 -5.53 36.78 -25.09
N ASP A 423 -4.56 37.53 -25.61
CA ASP A 423 -4.82 38.49 -26.68
C ASP A 423 -3.60 38.71 -27.59
N SER A 424 -3.89 38.75 -28.89
CA SER A 424 -3.15 39.27 -30.05
C SER A 424 -1.60 39.23 -30.09
N GLY A 425 -1.05 38.47 -31.05
CA GLY A 425 0.35 38.64 -31.46
C GLY A 425 0.83 37.68 -32.55
N LEU A 426 0.68 38.08 -33.81
CA LEU A 426 1.29 37.46 -34.99
C LEU A 426 2.79 37.17 -34.79
N GLY A 427 3.23 35.95 -35.09
CA GLY A 427 4.65 35.60 -35.17
C GLY A 427 4.88 34.22 -35.79
N ARG A 428 5.06 34.17 -37.12
CA ARG A 428 5.65 33.02 -37.83
C ARG A 428 7.02 32.69 -37.24
N LEU A 429 7.41 31.41 -37.18
CA LEU A 429 8.67 30.91 -37.76
C LEU A 429 8.76 29.37 -37.76
N ARG A 430 9.69 28.88 -38.59
CA ARG A 430 9.74 27.60 -39.30
C ARG A 430 10.20 26.41 -38.45
N ARG A 431 9.84 25.20 -38.90
CA ARG A 431 10.56 23.95 -38.62
C ARG A 431 12.02 24.04 -39.11
N PRO A 432 12.96 23.40 -38.42
CA PRO A 432 14.07 22.72 -39.05
C PRO A 432 13.84 21.21 -39.09
N ASP A 433 14.50 20.61 -40.08
CA ASP A 433 14.47 19.20 -40.50
C ASP A 433 14.88 18.18 -39.44
#